data_AF-A0A6D0F4M2-F1
#
_entry.id   AF-A0A6D0F4M2-F1
#
_cell.length_a   1.000
_cell.length_b   1.000
_cell.length_c   1.000
_cell.angle_alpha   90.00
_cell.angle_beta   90.00
_cell.angle_gamma   90.00
#
_symmetry.space_group_name_H-M   'P 1'
#
loop_
_entity.id
_entity.type
_entity.pdbx_description
1 polymer ?
#
loop_
_entity_poly.entity_id
_entity_poly.type
_entity_poly.pdbx_seq_one_letter_code
_entity_poly.pdbx_strand_id
1 'polypeptide(L)'
;MSEISRQEFQRRRQALVEQMQPGSAALIFAAPEVTRSADSEYPYRQNSDFWYFTGFNEPEAVLVLIKSDDTHNHSVLFNRVRDLTAEIWFGRR
;
A
#
# COMPACT_ATOMS: atom_id res chain seq x y z
N MET A 1 0.74 -17.33 -13.76
CA MET A 1 -0.07 -16.43 -12.92
C MET A 1 -0.20 -15.12 -13.68
N SER A 2 -1.40 -14.53 -13.78
CA SER A 2 -1.57 -13.24 -14.45
C SER A 2 -0.99 -12.15 -13.56
N GLU A 3 0.04 -11.47 -14.04
CA GLU A 3 0.66 -10.34 -13.36
C GLU A 3 -0.13 -9.06 -13.67
N ILE A 4 -0.53 -8.33 -12.63
CA ILE A 4 -1.26 -7.06 -12.78
C ILE A 4 -0.25 -5.97 -13.12
N SER A 5 -0.47 -5.25 -14.21
CA SER A 5 0.46 -4.21 -14.66
C SER A 5 0.43 -2.98 -13.74
N ARG A 6 1.54 -2.24 -13.69
CA ARG A 6 1.62 -0.94 -12.98
C ARG A 6 0.57 0.07 -13.46
N GLN A 7 0.23 0.02 -14.75
CA GLN A 7 -0.78 0.88 -15.36
C GLN A 7 -2.18 0.57 -14.81
N GLU A 8 -2.49 -0.71 -14.57
CA GLU A 8 -3.77 -1.10 -13.99
C GLU A 8 -3.93 -0.58 -12.55
N PHE A 9 -2.87 -0.63 -11.74
CA PHE A 9 -2.90 -0.01 -10.40
C PHE A 9 -3.08 1.51 -10.45
N GLN A 10 -2.43 2.20 -11.40
CA GLN A 10 -2.63 3.64 -11.63
C GLN A 10 -4.09 3.95 -12.01
N ARG A 11 -4.66 3.17 -12.95
CA ARG A 11 -6.04 3.31 -13.40
C ARG A 11 -7.04 3.15 -12.25
N ARG A 12 -6.83 2.15 -11.38
CA ARG A 12 -7.69 1.93 -10.19
C ARG A 12 -7.64 3.09 -9.21
N ARG A 13 -6.45 3.62 -8.91
CA ARG A 13 -6.31 4.78 -8.03
C ARG A 13 -6.99 6.02 -8.62
N GLN A 14 -6.82 6.24 -9.92
CA GLN A 14 -7.48 7.34 -10.62
C GLN A 14 -9.01 7.22 -10.58
N ALA A 15 -9.56 6.03 -10.82
CA ALA A 15 -11.00 5.78 -10.77
C ALA A 15 -11.60 6.00 -9.36
N LEU A 16 -10.83 5.77 -8.30
CA LEU A 16 -11.23 6.10 -6.93
C LEU A 16 -11.20 7.62 -6.70
N VAL A 17 -10.12 8.30 -7.11
CA VAL A 17 -9.98 9.76 -7.00
C VAL A 17 -11.10 10.51 -7.73
N GLU A 18 -11.53 10.04 -8.90
CA GLU A 18 -12.64 10.64 -9.66
C GLU A 18 -13.95 10.67 -8.89
N GLN A 19 -14.16 9.72 -7.97
CA GLN A 19 -15.36 9.64 -7.13
C GLN A 19 -15.24 10.44 -5.81
N MET A 20 -14.04 10.91 -5.48
CA MET A 20 -13.79 11.69 -4.27
C MET A 20 -14.26 13.14 -4.42
N GLN A 21 -14.65 13.75 -3.31
CA GLN A 21 -14.93 15.18 -3.24
C GLN A 21 -13.64 16.00 -3.32
N PRO A 22 -13.64 17.20 -3.93
CA PRO A 22 -12.55 18.16 -3.80
C PRO A 22 -12.19 18.43 -2.33
N GLY A 23 -10.91 18.66 -2.03
CA GLY A 23 -10.41 18.89 -0.67
C GLY A 23 -10.45 17.67 0.25
N SER A 24 -10.39 16.45 -0.30
CA SER A 24 -10.46 15.21 0.49
C SER A 24 -9.23 14.32 0.32
N ALA A 25 -9.04 13.38 1.26
CA ALA A 25 -7.99 12.39 1.20
C ALA A 25 -8.50 11.01 1.63
N ALA A 26 -8.01 9.96 0.96
CA ALA A 26 -8.22 8.57 1.32
C ALA A 26 -6.90 7.96 1.81
N LEU A 27 -6.95 7.30 2.98
CA LEU A 27 -5.81 6.62 3.59
C LEU A 27 -6.12 5.12 3.61
N ILE A 28 -5.28 4.34 2.95
CA ILE A 28 -5.44 2.88 2.83
C ILE A 28 -4.20 2.25 3.42
N PHE A 29 -4.36 1.48 4.50
CA PHE A 29 -3.26 0.91 5.26
C PHE A 29 -2.94 -0.51 4.80
N ALA A 30 -1.65 -0.85 4.79
CA ALA A 30 -1.20 -2.22 4.68
C ALA A 30 -1.68 -3.04 5.89
N ALA A 31 -1.81 -4.36 5.70
CA ALA A 31 -2.04 -5.27 6.80
C ALA A 31 -0.83 -5.29 7.74
N PRO A 32 -1.04 -5.37 9.06
CA PRO A 32 0.04 -5.61 10.00
C PRO A 32 0.51 -7.07 9.93
N GLU A 33 1.74 -7.32 10.39
CA GLU A 33 2.22 -8.66 10.72
C GLU A 33 1.42 -9.20 11.93
N VAL A 34 1.18 -10.51 11.97
CA VAL A 34 0.36 -11.15 13.02
C VAL A 34 1.17 -12.22 13.72
N THR A 35 1.41 -12.03 15.02
CA THR A 35 2.07 -13.02 15.87
C THR A 35 1.23 -14.28 15.97
N ARG A 36 1.85 -15.44 15.72
CA ARG A 36 1.24 -16.76 15.92
C ARG A 36 1.49 -17.26 17.35
N SER A 37 2.74 -17.21 17.80
CA SER A 37 3.15 -17.67 19.13
C SER A 37 4.55 -17.17 19.46
N ALA A 38 4.72 -16.55 20.63
CA ALA A 38 6.01 -16.02 21.09
C ALA A 38 6.74 -15.19 20.01
N ASP A 39 7.80 -15.74 19.42
CA ASP A 39 8.66 -15.15 18.40
C ASP A 39 8.32 -15.56 16.95
N SER A 40 7.25 -16.33 16.75
CA SER A 40 6.81 -16.80 15.44
C SER A 40 5.59 -16.04 14.91
N GLU A 41 5.60 -15.75 13.62
CA GLU A 41 4.53 -15.04 12.90
C GLU A 41 3.73 -15.97 11.98
N TYR A 42 2.49 -15.57 11.67
CA TYR A 42 1.77 -16.16 10.54
C TYR A 42 2.36 -15.68 9.21
N PRO A 43 2.21 -16.45 8.12
CA PRO A 43 2.56 -15.97 6.79
C PRO A 43 1.86 -14.65 6.48
N TYR A 44 2.63 -13.66 6.05
CA TYR A 44 2.10 -12.34 5.75
C TYR A 44 1.04 -12.41 4.64
N ARG A 45 -0.10 -11.78 4.89
CA ARG A 45 -1.16 -11.59 3.91
C ARG A 45 -1.58 -10.13 3.90
N GLN A 46 -1.37 -9.49 2.77
CA GLN A 46 -1.74 -8.09 2.57
C GLN A 46 -3.26 -7.87 2.66
N ASN A 47 -3.65 -6.67 3.10
CA ASN A 47 -5.02 -6.19 3.02
C ASN A 47 -5.46 -6.13 1.55
N SER A 48 -6.64 -6.68 1.22
CA SER A 48 -7.07 -6.82 -0.16
C SER A 48 -7.26 -5.49 -0.89
N ASP A 49 -7.78 -4.46 -0.20
CA ASP A 49 -7.94 -3.13 -0.80
C ASP A 49 -6.59 -2.46 -1.03
N PHE A 50 -5.70 -2.53 -0.04
CA PHE A 50 -4.34 -2.02 -0.18
C PHE A 50 -3.62 -2.69 -1.36
N TRP A 51 -3.67 -4.03 -1.45
CA TRP A 51 -3.11 -4.78 -2.57
C TRP A 51 -3.75 -4.40 -3.90
N TYR A 52 -5.08 -4.23 -3.93
CA TYR A 52 -5.83 -3.88 -5.13
C TYR A 52 -5.39 -2.55 -5.74
N PHE A 53 -5.03 -1.57 -4.90
CA PHE A 53 -4.60 -0.24 -5.35
C PHE A 53 -3.09 -0.10 -5.55
N THR A 54 -2.26 -0.92 -4.90
CA THR A 54 -0.81 -0.70 -4.87
C THR A 54 0.01 -1.82 -5.51
N GLY A 55 -0.43 -3.07 -5.41
CA GLY A 55 0.43 -4.23 -5.67
C GLY A 55 1.64 -4.33 -4.73
N PHE A 56 1.65 -3.59 -3.62
CA PHE A 56 2.76 -3.53 -2.67
C PHE A 56 2.53 -4.55 -1.55
N ASN A 57 3.48 -5.47 -1.36
CA ASN A 57 3.32 -6.64 -0.46
C ASN A 57 4.14 -6.55 0.84
N GLU A 58 4.39 -5.35 1.35
CA GLU A 58 5.06 -5.18 2.64
C GLU A 58 4.13 -4.56 3.68
N PRO A 59 4.30 -4.92 4.97
CA PRO A 59 3.60 -4.30 6.09
C PRO A 59 4.11 -2.89 6.39
N GLU A 60 3.45 -2.21 7.34
CA GLU A 60 3.80 -0.84 7.78
C GLU A 60 3.94 0.15 6.63
N ALA A 61 2.97 0.09 5.72
CA ALA A 61 2.84 1.03 4.62
C ALA A 61 1.44 1.64 4.59
N VAL A 62 1.35 2.83 4.01
CA VAL A 62 0.08 3.52 3.78
C VAL A 62 0.08 4.18 2.41
N LEU A 63 -0.97 3.93 1.65
CA LEU A 63 -1.29 4.67 0.43
C LEU A 63 -2.16 5.86 0.83
N VAL A 64 -1.74 7.05 0.43
CA VAL A 64 -2.50 8.29 0.59
C VAL A 64 -2.87 8.81 -0.79
N LEU A 65 -4.17 8.94 -1.04
CA LEU A 65 -4.73 9.58 -2.24
C LEU A 65 -5.30 10.93 -1.82
N ILE A 66 -4.89 12.00 -2.48
CA ILE A 66 -5.28 13.37 -2.15
C ILE A 66 -5.95 13.97 -3.38
N LYS A 67 -7.20 14.42 -3.25
CA LYS A 67 -7.88 15.22 -4.27
C LYS A 67 -7.98 16.66 -3.77
N SER A 68 -7.16 17.54 -4.32
CA SER A 68 -7.19 18.96 -3.99
C SER A 68 -8.40 19.62 -4.64
N ASP A 69 -8.56 19.42 -5.96
CA ASP A 69 -9.69 19.88 -6.77
C ASP A 69 -9.96 18.89 -7.93
N ASP A 70 -10.77 19.28 -8.91
CA ASP A 70 -11.12 18.40 -10.03
C ASP A 70 -9.99 18.19 -11.05
N THR A 71 -8.94 19.03 -11.04
CA THR A 71 -7.80 18.92 -11.98
C THR A 71 -6.49 18.52 -11.28
N HIS A 72 -6.40 18.65 -9.95
CA HIS A 72 -5.21 18.36 -9.16
C HIS A 72 -5.44 17.25 -8.14
N ASN A 73 -4.68 16.16 -8.29
CA ASN A 73 -4.65 15.06 -7.35
C ASN A 73 -3.23 14.47 -7.22
N HIS A 74 -2.99 13.79 -6.10
CA HIS A 74 -1.72 13.15 -5.79
C HIS A 74 -1.93 11.76 -5.20
N SER A 75 -0.97 10.87 -5.48
CA SER A 75 -0.89 9.53 -4.91
C SER A 75 0.49 9.36 -4.29
N VAL A 76 0.54 9.07 -2.98
CA VAL A 76 1.78 8.90 -2.22
C VAL A 76 1.73 7.57 -1.49
N LEU A 77 2.80 6.77 -1.58
CA LEU A 77 2.97 5.54 -0.83
C LEU A 77 4.09 5.77 0.18
N PHE A 78 3.77 5.65 1.47
CA PHE A 78 4.77 5.63 2.54
C PHE A 78 5.04 4.18 2.92
N ASN A 79 6.31 3.83 3.12
CA ASN A 79 6.75 2.51 3.58
C ASN A 79 7.91 2.68 4.57
N ARG A 80 8.33 1.56 5.18
CA ARG A 80 9.46 1.50 6.11
C ARG A 80 10.74 2.07 5.46
N VAL A 81 11.51 2.81 6.25
CA VAL A 81 12.87 3.20 5.86
C VAL A 81 13.71 1.93 5.74
N ARG A 82 14.60 1.90 4.75
CA ARG A 82 15.52 0.80 4.53
C ARG A 82 16.44 0.60 5.74
N ASP A 83 16.47 -0.61 6.31
CA ASP A 83 17.37 -1.01 7.40
C ASP A 83 18.20 -2.23 6.99
N LEU A 84 19.48 -2.00 6.71
CA LEU A 84 20.44 -3.03 6.29
C LEU A 84 20.65 -4.13 7.33
N THR A 85 20.49 -3.82 8.61
CA THR A 85 20.66 -4.80 9.70
C THR A 85 19.47 -5.75 9.74
N ALA A 86 18.26 -5.22 9.54
CA ALA A 86 17.04 -6.01 9.48
C ALA A 86 16.96 -6.86 8.21
N GLU A 87 17.50 -6.38 7.07
CA GLU A 87 17.54 -7.13 5.81
C GLU A 87 18.27 -8.48 5.92
N ILE A 88 19.23 -8.62 6.85
CA ILE A 88 19.96 -9.86 7.10
C ILE A 88 19.02 -10.97 7.60
N TRP A 89 18.03 -10.62 8.40
CA TRP A 89 17.12 -11.57 9.06
C TRP A 89 15.79 -11.73 8.32
N PHE A 90 15.27 -10.65 7.72
CA PHE A 90 13.95 -10.62 7.10
C PHE A 90 13.98 -10.59 5.57
N GLY A 91 15.17 -10.62 4.96
CA GLY A 91 15.36 -10.49 3.52
C GLY A 91 15.38 -9.04 3.05
N ARG A 92 15.80 -8.83 1.78
CA ARG A 92 15.78 -7.50 1.17
C ARG A 92 14.34 -7.00 1.06
N ARG A 93 14.14 -5.75 1.52
CA ARG A 93 12.94 -4.94 1.34
C ARG A 93 13.22 -3.96 0.21
#